data_AF-A0A0L6JTE7-F1
#
_entry.id   AF-A0A0L6JTE7-F1
#
_cell.length_a   1.000
_cell.length_b   1.000
_cell.length_c   1.000
_cell.angle_alpha   90.00
_cell.angle_beta   90.00
_cell.angle_gamma   90.00
#
_symmetry.space_group_name_H-M   'P 1'
#
loop_
_entity.id
_entity.type
_entity.pdbx_description
1 polymer ?
#
loop_
_entity_poly.entity_id
_entity_poly.type
_entity_poly.pdbx_seq_one_letter_code
_entity_poly.pdbx_strand_id
1 'polypeptide(L)'
;MIFFDNKPASKAPWTKEVWIYDFRTNIHFTLKKNPLKVDDLDEFIKCYNPENRHNREETWNPDTNPEGRWRKFSYEDIVNRDKTSLDITWIKDKSLADLDNLPDPDELANDIVENIEAALESFREIMGKLS
;
A
#
# COMPACT_ATOMS: atom_id res chain seq x y z
N MET A 1 -4.03 -1.73 7.22
CA MET A 1 -4.76 -1.41 8.48
C MET A 1 -6.25 -1.46 8.18
N ILE A 2 -7.09 -1.92 9.12
CA ILE A 2 -8.55 -2.03 8.92
C ILE A 2 -9.25 -1.22 10.00
N PHE A 3 -10.20 -0.38 9.60
CA PHE A 3 -11.06 0.39 10.50
C PHE A 3 -12.51 -0.09 10.35
N PHE A 4 -13.15 -0.48 11.45
CA PHE A 4 -14.54 -0.92 11.45
C PHE A 4 -15.16 -0.71 12.83
N ASP A 5 -16.49 -0.57 12.86
CA ASP A 5 -17.24 -0.57 14.11
C ASP A 5 -17.70 -1.99 14.42
N ASN A 6 -17.58 -2.41 15.68
CA ASN A 6 -18.15 -3.67 16.11
C ASN A 6 -19.69 -3.59 16.07
N LYS A 7 -20.32 -4.59 15.46
CA LYS A 7 -21.77 -4.72 15.34
C LYS A 7 -22.18 -6.15 15.69
N PRO A 8 -23.36 -6.36 16.31
CA PRO A 8 -23.85 -7.69 16.64
C PRO A 8 -24.15 -8.52 15.37
N ALA A 9 -24.30 -9.82 15.51
CA ALA A 9 -24.70 -10.68 14.40
C ALA A 9 -26.04 -10.24 13.82
N SER A 10 -26.14 -10.18 12.49
CA SER A 10 -27.33 -9.74 11.76
C SER A 10 -27.49 -10.56 10.49
N LYS A 11 -28.73 -10.78 10.06
CA LYS A 11 -29.04 -11.38 8.75
C LYS A 11 -28.74 -10.41 7.60
N ALA A 12 -28.83 -9.11 7.86
CA ALA A 12 -28.50 -8.07 6.89
C ALA A 12 -27.04 -7.60 7.09
N PRO A 13 -26.26 -7.39 6.02
CA PRO A 13 -24.89 -6.94 6.13
C PRO A 13 -24.81 -5.52 6.72
N TRP A 14 -23.93 -5.32 7.70
CA TRP A 14 -23.70 -4.01 8.32
C TRP A 14 -22.91 -3.06 7.42
N THR A 15 -21.84 -3.57 6.82
CA THR A 15 -20.98 -2.80 5.93
C THR A 15 -21.68 -2.63 4.58
N LYS A 16 -21.91 -1.38 4.19
CA LYS A 16 -22.52 -1.02 2.90
C LYS A 16 -21.50 -0.56 1.87
N GLU A 17 -20.42 0.04 2.34
CA GLU A 17 -19.36 0.60 1.52
C GLU A 17 -18.03 0.33 2.23
N VAL A 18 -16.98 0.09 1.45
CA VAL A 18 -15.60 0.02 1.92
C VAL A 18 -14.78 1.06 1.17
N TRP A 19 -13.98 1.80 1.92
CA TRP A 19 -13.08 2.81 1.39
C TRP A 19 -11.66 2.29 1.51
N ILE A 20 -10.90 2.36 0.41
CA ILE A 20 -9.55 1.84 0.33
C ILE A 20 -8.61 2.99 -0.04
N TYR A 21 -7.52 3.11 0.72
CA TYR A 21 -6.39 3.98 0.40
C TYR A 21 -5.22 3.14 -0.08
N ASP A 22 -4.76 3.36 -1.32
CA ASP A 22 -3.54 2.73 -1.82
C ASP A 22 -2.31 3.54 -1.41
N PHE A 23 -1.73 3.17 -0.26
CA PHE A 23 -0.44 3.70 0.23
C PHE A 23 0.72 2.71 -0.01
N ARG A 24 0.64 1.93 -1.10
CA ARG A 24 1.63 0.89 -1.40
C ARG A 24 2.17 1.02 -2.82
N THR A 25 1.29 1.12 -3.80
CA THR A 25 1.67 1.08 -5.21
C THR A 25 2.48 2.32 -5.56
N ASN A 26 3.67 2.11 -6.14
CA ASN A 26 4.63 3.16 -6.50
C ASN A 26 5.07 4.05 -5.31
N ILE A 27 5.10 3.51 -4.09
CA ILE A 27 5.61 4.20 -2.89
C ILE A 27 6.78 3.40 -2.32
N HIS A 28 7.90 4.07 -2.06
CA HIS A 28 9.13 3.43 -1.58
C HIS A 28 9.69 4.16 -0.35
N PHE A 29 9.62 3.51 0.80
CA PHE A 29 10.25 3.97 2.04
C PHE A 29 11.39 3.04 2.43
N THR A 30 12.49 3.60 2.93
CA THR A 30 13.64 2.87 3.46
C THR A 30 13.96 3.34 4.87
N LEU A 31 14.53 2.47 5.71
CA LEU A 31 14.78 2.82 7.11
C LEU A 31 15.81 3.95 7.30
N LYS A 32 16.75 4.11 6.35
CA LYS A 32 17.88 5.04 6.48
C LYS A 32 17.76 6.28 5.59
N LYS A 33 17.44 6.11 4.30
CA LYS A 33 17.47 7.21 3.31
C LYS A 33 16.12 7.92 3.16
N ASN A 34 15.02 7.17 3.19
CA ASN A 34 13.67 7.70 3.06
C ASN A 34 12.70 7.09 4.09
N PRO A 35 12.86 7.39 5.39
CA PRO A 35 11.99 6.85 6.43
C PRO A 35 10.58 7.44 6.32
N LEU A 36 9.58 6.61 6.57
CA LEU A 36 8.17 7.03 6.69
C LEU A 36 8.03 8.09 7.79
N LYS A 37 7.40 9.20 7.44
CA LYS A 37 7.07 10.32 8.35
C LYS A 37 5.56 10.40 8.54
N VAL A 38 5.16 11.16 9.56
CA VAL A 38 3.74 11.42 9.83
C VAL A 38 3.09 12.17 8.67
N ASP A 39 3.80 13.16 8.11
CA ASP A 39 3.32 13.99 7.01
C ASP A 39 2.99 13.18 5.73
N ASP A 40 3.64 12.02 5.53
CA ASP A 40 3.31 11.12 4.41
C ASP A 40 1.89 10.51 4.55
N LEU A 41 1.29 10.58 5.74
CA LEU A 41 -0.07 10.12 6.03
C LEU A 41 -1.11 11.25 5.97
N ASP A 42 -0.72 12.50 5.73
CA ASP A 42 -1.63 13.65 5.76
C ASP A 42 -2.74 13.53 4.71
N GLU A 43 -2.40 13.07 3.50
CA GLU A 43 -3.39 12.85 2.44
C GLU A 43 -4.39 11.76 2.84
N PHE A 44 -3.91 10.67 3.46
CA PHE A 44 -4.79 9.63 4.01
C PHE A 44 -5.73 10.21 5.08
N ILE A 45 -5.20 10.98 6.04
CA ILE A 45 -6.00 11.57 7.12
C ILE A 45 -7.07 12.50 6.55
N LYS A 46 -6.70 13.34 5.57
CA LYS A 46 -7.63 14.24 4.88
C LYS A 46 -8.73 13.46 4.16
N CYS A 47 -8.39 12.41 3.41
CA CYS A 47 -9.35 11.56 2.71
C CYS A 47 -10.24 10.75 3.67
N TYR A 48 -9.66 10.28 4.78
CA TYR A 48 -10.38 9.56 5.82
C TYR A 48 -11.44 10.42 6.51
N ASN A 49 -11.21 11.74 6.61
CA ASN A 49 -12.07 12.72 7.25
C ASN A 49 -12.52 12.26 8.65
N PRO A 50 -11.63 12.33 9.66
CA PRO A 50 -11.93 11.83 11.00
C PRO A 50 -13.07 12.59 11.69
N GLU A 51 -13.30 13.85 11.33
CA GLU A 51 -14.39 14.67 11.89
C GLU A 51 -15.77 14.15 11.43
N ASN A 52 -15.88 13.81 10.14
CA ASN A 52 -17.08 13.17 9.61
C ASN A 52 -16.76 12.24 8.45
N ARG A 53 -16.55 10.98 8.81
CA ARG A 53 -16.24 9.90 7.88
C ARG A 53 -17.37 9.62 6.86
N HIS A 54 -18.58 10.13 7.06
CA HIS A 54 -19.67 9.99 6.09
C HIS A 54 -19.60 11.04 4.98
N ASN A 55 -18.82 12.11 5.17
CA ASN A 55 -18.60 13.17 4.20
C ASN A 55 -17.22 13.01 3.55
N ARG A 56 -17.00 11.86 2.92
CA ARG A 56 -15.79 11.55 2.16
C ARG A 56 -16.08 11.58 0.68
N GLU A 57 -15.08 11.99 -0.08
CA GLU A 57 -15.14 12.05 -1.54
C GLU A 57 -13.98 11.24 -2.12
N GLU A 58 -14.24 10.52 -3.21
CA GLU A 58 -13.20 9.77 -3.90
C GLU A 58 -12.21 10.74 -4.55
N THR A 59 -10.94 10.40 -4.45
CA THR A 59 -9.92 11.03 -5.32
C THR A 59 -9.86 10.30 -6.66
N TRP A 60 -10.23 9.02 -6.68
CA TRP A 60 -10.25 8.19 -7.86
C TRP A 60 -11.43 8.53 -8.77
N ASN A 61 -11.15 8.61 -10.07
CA ASN A 61 -12.16 8.71 -11.11
C ASN A 61 -11.67 7.94 -12.34
N PRO A 62 -12.49 7.07 -12.97
CA PRO A 62 -12.04 6.24 -14.08
C PRO A 62 -11.58 7.04 -15.30
N ASP A 63 -12.14 8.23 -15.51
CA ASP A 63 -11.91 9.05 -16.69
C ASP A 63 -10.91 10.18 -16.42
N THR A 64 -10.99 10.83 -15.25
CA THR A 64 -10.21 12.04 -14.94
C THR A 64 -9.05 11.81 -13.98
N ASN A 65 -9.09 10.75 -13.15
CA ASN A 65 -8.02 10.46 -12.20
C ASN A 65 -7.95 8.95 -11.86
N PRO A 66 -7.57 8.09 -12.82
CA PRO A 66 -7.55 6.64 -12.62
C PRO A 66 -6.48 6.19 -11.63
N GLU A 67 -5.49 7.04 -11.33
CA GLU A 67 -4.44 6.81 -10.33
C GLU A 67 -4.80 7.36 -8.93
N GLY A 68 -6.00 7.91 -8.73
CA GLY A 68 -6.44 8.39 -7.42
C GLY A 68 -6.36 7.28 -6.35
N ARG A 69 -5.74 7.58 -5.21
CA ARG A 69 -5.39 6.60 -4.17
C ARG A 69 -6.52 6.30 -3.21
N TRP A 70 -7.55 7.15 -3.14
CA TRP A 70 -8.73 6.97 -2.31
C TRP A 70 -9.96 6.65 -3.15
N ARG A 71 -10.46 5.42 -3.00
CA ARG A 71 -11.57 4.87 -3.80
C ARG A 71 -12.59 4.14 -2.92
N LYS A 72 -13.86 4.24 -3.31
CA LYS A 72 -15.00 3.60 -2.66
C LYS A 72 -15.46 2.38 -3.43
N PHE A 73 -15.82 1.33 -2.70
CA PHE A 73 -16.42 0.11 -3.23
C PHE A 73 -17.73 -0.15 -2.50
N SER A 74 -18.77 -0.51 -3.24
CA SER A 74 -20.03 -0.94 -2.65
C SER A 74 -19.91 -2.36 -2.08
N TYR A 75 -20.85 -2.73 -1.21
CA TYR A 75 -20.97 -4.12 -0.75
C TYR A 75 -21.10 -5.11 -1.91
N GLU A 76 -21.84 -4.73 -2.96
CA GLU A 76 -22.04 -5.56 -4.14
C GLU A 76 -20.74 -5.77 -4.92
N ASP A 77 -19.93 -4.71 -5.07
CA ASP A 77 -18.62 -4.79 -5.71
C ASP A 77 -17.69 -5.78 -5.00
N ILE A 78 -17.85 -5.95 -3.69
CA ILE A 78 -16.98 -6.79 -2.86
C ILE A 78 -17.49 -8.22 -2.80
N VAL A 79 -18.80 -8.41 -2.57
CA VAL A 79 -19.39 -9.75 -2.44
C VAL A 79 -19.33 -10.54 -3.75
N ASN A 80 -19.36 -9.85 -4.89
CA ASN A 80 -19.27 -10.46 -6.22
C ASN A 80 -17.83 -10.82 -6.63
N ARG A 81 -16.81 -10.47 -5.83
CA ARG A 81 -15.42 -10.88 -6.08
C ARG A 81 -15.20 -12.33 -5.73
N ASP A 82 -14.22 -12.96 -6.37
CA ASP A 82 -13.77 -14.29 -5.99
C ASP A 82 -13.45 -14.31 -4.48
N LYS A 83 -14.08 -15.27 -3.79
CA LYS A 83 -13.95 -15.48 -2.33
C LYS A 83 -14.25 -14.24 -1.48
N THR A 84 -14.96 -13.25 -2.02
CA THR A 84 -15.22 -11.97 -1.32
C THR A 84 -13.91 -11.31 -0.85
N SER A 85 -12.86 -11.41 -1.66
CA SER A 85 -11.52 -10.92 -1.30
C SER A 85 -11.46 -9.40 -1.20
N LEU A 86 -10.90 -8.92 -0.08
CA LEU A 86 -10.57 -7.51 0.16
C LEU A 86 -9.17 -7.12 -0.38
N ASP A 87 -8.47 -8.04 -1.02
CA ASP A 87 -7.25 -7.73 -1.76
C ASP A 87 -7.65 -7.03 -3.08
N ILE A 88 -7.76 -5.70 -3.03
CA ILE A 88 -8.25 -4.85 -4.11
C ILE A 88 -7.18 -3.83 -4.46
N THR A 89 -6.78 -3.81 -5.72
CA THR A 89 -5.86 -2.84 -6.31
C THR A 89 -6.39 -2.36 -7.66
N TRP A 90 -6.07 -1.12 -8.03
CA TRP A 90 -6.45 -0.55 -9.34
C TRP A 90 -5.35 0.30 -9.98
N ILE A 91 -4.41 0.80 -9.17
CA ILE A 91 -3.24 1.51 -9.66
C ILE A 91 -2.26 0.48 -10.24
N LYS A 92 -1.73 0.76 -11.42
CA LYS A 92 -0.72 -0.08 -12.07
C LYS A 92 0.66 0.20 -11.48
N ASP A 93 1.40 -0.87 -11.24
CA ASP A 93 2.80 -0.80 -10.82
C ASP A 93 3.67 -0.32 -11.99
N LYS A 94 4.52 0.67 -11.75
CA LYS A 94 5.42 1.27 -12.76
C LYS A 94 6.74 0.49 -12.89
N SER A 95 7.07 -0.38 -11.94
CA SER A 95 8.38 -1.07 -11.84
C SER A 95 8.66 -2.13 -12.92
N LEU A 96 7.64 -2.65 -13.60
CA LEU A 96 7.82 -3.67 -14.65
C LEU A 96 7.80 -3.11 -16.08
N ALA A 97 7.53 -1.81 -16.25
CA ALA A 97 7.34 -1.19 -17.57
C ALA A 97 8.24 0.04 -17.84
N ASP A 98 8.80 0.70 -16.81
CA ASP A 98 9.65 1.87 -16.99
C ASP A 98 11.11 1.59 -16.58
N LEU A 99 11.97 1.31 -17.56
CA LEU A 99 13.43 1.48 -17.41
C LEU A 99 13.81 2.95 -17.08
N ASP A 100 12.89 3.89 -17.28
CA ASP A 100 13.06 5.33 -17.06
C ASP A 100 12.72 5.78 -15.62
N ASN A 101 12.14 4.90 -14.78
CA ASN A 101 11.85 5.15 -13.35
C ASN A 101 12.74 4.31 -12.42
N LEU A 102 13.92 3.91 -12.89
CA LEU A 102 14.93 3.35 -12.00
C LEU A 102 15.35 4.43 -10.97
N PRO A 103 15.57 4.04 -9.70
CA PRO A 103 16.24 4.94 -8.76
C PRO A 103 17.59 5.37 -9.32
N ASP A 104 18.14 6.46 -8.81
CA ASP A 104 19.43 6.96 -9.27
C ASP A 104 20.45 5.80 -9.30
N PRO A 105 21.30 5.68 -10.33
CA PRO A 105 22.30 4.60 -10.41
C PRO A 105 23.11 4.43 -9.13
N ASP A 106 23.38 5.52 -8.40
CA ASP A 106 24.09 5.47 -7.12
C ASP A 106 23.23 4.85 -6.01
N GLU A 107 21.91 5.09 -5.98
CA GLU A 107 21.00 4.43 -5.05
C GLU A 107 20.91 2.94 -5.34
N LEU A 108 20.74 2.57 -6.62
CA LEU A 108 20.68 1.17 -7.04
C LEU A 108 21.99 0.43 -6.73
N ALA A 109 23.15 1.06 -7.00
CA ALA A 109 24.45 0.48 -6.70
C ALA A 109 24.63 0.27 -5.18
N ASN A 110 24.23 1.24 -4.37
CA ASN A 110 24.29 1.12 -2.90
C ASN A 110 23.40 -0.01 -2.39
N ASP A 111 22.18 -0.15 -2.91
CA ASP A 111 21.25 -1.21 -2.52
C ASP A 111 21.79 -2.59 -2.90
N ILE A 112 22.42 -2.72 -4.08
CA ILE A 112 23.08 -3.96 -4.49
C ILE A 112 24.24 -4.29 -3.54
N VAL A 113 25.07 -3.31 -3.18
CA VAL A 113 26.20 -3.51 -2.26
C VAL A 113 25.71 -3.94 -0.88
N GLU A 114 24.73 -3.24 -0.29
CA GLU A 114 24.19 -3.57 1.04
C GLU A 114 23.60 -4.99 1.07
N ASN A 115 22.90 -5.40 0.01
CA ASN A 115 22.37 -6.76 -0.10
C ASN A 115 23.48 -7.83 -0.21
N ILE A 116 24.52 -7.57 -1.00
CA ILE A 116 25.65 -8.49 -1.14
C ILE A 116 26.43 -8.61 0.17
N GLU A 117 26.65 -7.50 0.88
CA GLU A 117 27.32 -7.50 2.18
C GLU A 117 26.53 -8.29 3.23
N ALA A 118 25.20 -8.09 3.29
CA ALA A 118 24.34 -8.85 4.18
C ALA A 118 24.34 -10.36 3.87
N ALA A 119 24.29 -10.72 2.58
CA ALA A 119 24.39 -12.11 2.15
C ALA A 119 25.75 -12.72 2.51
N LEU A 120 26.83 -11.98 2.30
CA LEU A 120 28.19 -12.43 2.60
C LEU A 120 28.42 -12.61 4.11
N GLU A 121 27.85 -11.73 4.94
CA GLU A 121 27.90 -11.87 6.38
C GLU A 121 27.13 -13.11 6.86
N SER A 122 25.94 -13.37 6.29
CA SER A 122 25.19 -14.59 6.58
C SER A 122 26.00 -15.85 6.23
N PHE A 123 26.73 -15.86 5.11
CA PHE A 123 27.61 -16.98 4.76
C PHE A 123 28.79 -17.12 5.73
N ARG A 124 29.40 -16.02 6.17
CA ARG A 124 30.48 -16.04 7.18
C ARG A 124 30.00 -16.61 8.51
N GLU A 125 28.82 -16.23 8.97
CA GLU A 125 28.22 -16.80 10.18
C GLU A 125 28.02 -18.31 10.07
N ILE A 126 27.52 -18.78 8.91
CA ILE A 126 27.34 -20.22 8.64
C ILE A 126 28.69 -20.93 8.68
N MET A 127 29.72 -20.39 8.01
CA MET A 127 31.07 -20.99 8.02
C MET A 127 31.67 -21.02 9.43
N GLY A 128 31.50 -19.95 10.22
CA GLY A 128 31.96 -19.91 11.61
C GLY A 128 31.28 -20.94 12.52
N LYS A 129 30.04 -21.34 12.21
CA LYS A 129 29.32 -22.43 12.92
C LYS A 129 29.72 -23.83 12.44
N LEU A 130 30.36 -23.94 11.29
CA LEU A 130 30.84 -25.20 10.70
C LEU A 130 32.32 -25.50 11.02
N SER A 131 33.02 -24.55 11.67
CA SER A 131 34.42 -24.68 12.13
C SER A 131 34.46 -25.05 13.62
#